data_AF-A0A4Q4WDQ3-F1
#
_entry.id   AF-A0A4Q4WDQ3-F1
#
_cell.length_a   1.000
_cell.length_b   1.000
_cell.length_c   1.000
_cell.angle_alpha   90.00
_cell.angle_beta   90.00
_cell.angle_gamma   90.00
#
_symmetry.space_group_name_H-M   'P 1'
#
loop_
_entity.id
_entity.type
_entity.pdbx_description
1 polymer ?
#
loop_
_entity_poly.entity_id
_entity_poly.type
_entity_poly.pdbx_seq_one_letter_code
_entity_poly.pdbx_strand_id
1 'polypeptide(L)' 'MAAAEAGFGVRPADLRDAWEATVRDALDEATLRWPEPGPYVSTGKHGVHSEHMGYLLAEMQGLARQYPGASW' A
#
# COMPACT_ATOMS: atom_id res chain seq x y z
N MET A 1 10.32 1.21 -12.92
CA MET A 1 10.41 0.47 -14.19
C MET A 1 11.78 -0.19 -14.32
N ALA A 2 12.88 0.55 -14.09
CA ALA A 2 14.25 0.00 -14.09
C ALA A 2 14.46 -1.32 -13.32
N ALA A 3 13.92 -1.46 -12.10
CA ALA A 3 14.04 -2.70 -11.33
C ALA A 3 13.33 -3.90 -11.99
N ALA A 4 12.18 -3.66 -12.65
CA ALA A 4 11.45 -4.70 -13.36
C ALA A 4 12.13 -5.07 -14.68
N GLU A 5 12.67 -4.09 -15.40
CA GLU A 5 13.49 -4.30 -16.59
C GLU A 5 14.77 -5.08 -16.27
N ALA A 6 15.36 -4.84 -15.09
CA ALA A 6 16.52 -5.57 -14.60
C ALA A 6 16.18 -6.97 -14.04
N GLY A 7 14.91 -7.36 -14.00
CA GLY A 7 14.46 -8.70 -13.57
C GLY A 7 14.34 -8.92 -12.06
N PHE A 8 14.46 -7.86 -11.25
CA PHE A 8 14.39 -7.96 -9.77
C PHE A 8 13.14 -7.32 -9.17
N GLY A 9 12.27 -6.75 -10.00
CA GLY A 9 11.04 -6.10 -9.59
C GLY A 9 9.86 -6.47 -10.49
N VAL A 10 8.66 -6.09 -10.06
CA VAL A 10 7.44 -6.26 -10.84
C VAL A 10 6.92 -4.89 -11.27
N ARG A 11 6.39 -4.79 -12.49
CA ARG A 11 5.62 -3.61 -12.89
C ARG A 11 4.23 -3.72 -12.27
N PRO A 12 3.81 -2.80 -11.37
CA PRO A 12 2.52 -2.94 -10.69
C PRO A 12 1.31 -2.97 -11.63
N ALA A 13 1.41 -2.36 -12.82
CA ALA A 13 0.35 -2.39 -13.83
C ALA A 13 0.05 -3.81 -14.31
N ASP A 14 1.06 -4.68 -14.37
CA ASP A 14 0.92 -6.07 -14.80
C ASP A 14 0.16 -6.93 -13.77
N LEU A 15 0.01 -6.43 -12.52
CA LEU A 15 -0.75 -7.11 -11.46
C LEU A 15 -2.25 -6.80 -11.50
N ARG A 16 -2.69 -5.85 -12.35
CA ARG A 16 -4.05 -5.30 -12.32
C ARG A 16 -5.11 -6.37 -12.54
N ASP A 17 -4.98 -7.16 -13.60
CA ASP A 17 -6.02 -8.12 -14.01
C ASP A 17 -6.20 -9.23 -12.96
N ALA A 18 -5.09 -9.78 -12.45
CA ALA A 18 -5.13 -10.81 -11.41
C ALA A 18 -5.71 -10.28 -10.09
N TRP A 19 -5.37 -9.04 -9.72
CA TRP A 19 -5.93 -8.39 -8.55
C TRP A 19 -7.44 -8.13 -8.72
N GLU A 20 -7.87 -7.61 -9.88
CA GLU A 20 -9.29 -7.38 -10.15
C GLU A 20 -10.10 -8.67 -10.08
N ALA A 21 -9.61 -9.76 -10.70
CA ALA A 21 -10.28 -11.05 -10.63
C ALA A 21 -10.46 -11.51 -9.18
N THR A 22 -9.40 -11.46 -8.38
CA THR A 22 -9.44 -11.85 -6.96
C THR A 22 -10.44 -11.03 -6.15
N VAL A 23 -10.47 -9.70 -6.34
CA VAL A 23 -11.37 -8.82 -5.59
C VAL A 23 -12.81 -8.96 -6.07
N ARG A 24 -13.04 -9.17 -7.38
CA ARG A 24 -14.38 -9.42 -7.93
C ARG A 24 -14.98 -10.70 -7.36
N ASP A 25 -14.22 -11.79 -7.37
CA ASP A 25 -14.67 -13.07 -6.83
C ASP A 25 -15.08 -12.93 -5.35
N ALA A 26 -14.28 -12.21 -4.55
CA ALA A 26 -14.59 -11.94 -3.14
C ALA A 26 -15.85 -11.07 -2.94
N LEU A 27 -16.08 -10.08 -3.81
CA LEU A 27 -17.30 -9.26 -3.76
C LEU A 27 -18.53 -10.04 -4.18
N ASP A 28 -18.43 -10.87 -5.21
CA ASP A 28 -19.51 -11.72 -5.70
C ASP A 28 -19.92 -12.75 -4.64
N GLU A 29 -18.95 -13.40 -3.97
CA GLU A 29 -19.20 -14.28 -2.82
C GLU A 29 -19.91 -13.53 -1.68
N ALA A 30 -19.50 -12.30 -1.41
CA ALA A 30 -20.12 -11.44 -0.41
C ALA A 30 -21.47 -10.83 -0.86
N THR A 31 -21.95 -11.10 -2.08
CA THR A 31 -23.15 -10.50 -2.69
C THR A 31 -23.10 -8.96 -2.81
N LEU A 32 -21.89 -8.40 -2.88
CA LEU A 32 -21.62 -6.97 -3.01
C LEU A 32 -21.38 -6.58 -4.47
N ARG A 33 -21.58 -5.30 -4.79
CA ARG A 33 -21.36 -4.77 -6.14
C ARG A 33 -19.95 -4.20 -6.27
N TRP A 34 -19.37 -4.39 -7.46
CA TRP A 34 -18.15 -3.68 -7.85
C TRP A 34 -18.39 -2.16 -7.85
N PRO A 35 -17.54 -1.36 -7.20
CA PRO A 35 -17.70 0.09 -7.18
C PRO A 35 -17.34 0.73 -8.53
N GLU A 36 -18.01 1.82 -8.88
CA GLU A 36 -17.65 2.62 -10.05
C GLU A 36 -16.25 3.22 -9.89
N PRO A 37 -15.42 3.24 -10.95
CA PRO A 37 -14.10 3.86 -10.88
C PRO A 37 -14.17 5.35 -10.52
N GLY A 38 -13.31 5.78 -9.59
CA GLY A 38 -13.20 7.16 -9.16
C GLY A 38 -11.75 7.65 -9.12
N PRO A 39 -11.53 8.96 -8.94
CA PRO A 39 -10.19 9.50 -8.72
C PRO A 39 -9.56 8.88 -7.47
N TYR A 40 -8.25 8.65 -7.52
CA TYR A 40 -7.48 8.10 -6.40
C TYR A 40 -6.15 8.85 -6.25
N VAL A 41 -5.62 8.87 -5.03
CA VAL A 41 -4.33 9.49 -4.71
C VAL A 41 -3.28 8.40 -4.49
N SER A 42 -2.23 8.38 -5.30
CA SER A 42 -1.18 7.34 -5.28
C SER A 42 0.22 7.88 -4.95
N THR A 43 0.28 8.90 -4.09
CA THR A 43 1.52 9.66 -3.82
C THR A 43 2.40 9.07 -2.71
N GLY A 44 1.93 8.04 -1.99
CA GLY A 44 2.64 7.48 -0.84
C GLY A 44 4.04 6.94 -1.15
N LYS A 45 4.27 6.41 -2.37
CA LYS A 45 5.60 5.97 -2.81
C LYS A 45 6.60 7.12 -3.00
N HIS A 46 6.13 8.36 -3.03
CA HIS A 46 6.96 9.58 -3.09
C HIS A 46 7.13 10.22 -1.70
N GLY A 47 6.74 9.54 -0.62
CA GLY A 47 6.80 10.10 0.74
C GLY A 47 5.69 11.12 1.05
N VAL A 48 4.71 11.29 0.16
CA VAL A 48 3.56 12.18 0.37
C VAL A 48 2.37 11.33 0.82
N HIS A 49 2.17 11.27 2.13
CA HIS A 49 1.13 10.49 2.79
C HIS A 49 -0.05 11.37 3.21
N SER A 50 -1.18 10.74 3.57
CA SER A 50 -2.25 11.42 4.30
C SER A 50 -1.80 11.79 5.72
N GLU A 51 -2.62 12.57 6.42
CA GLU A 51 -2.42 12.98 7.79
C GLU A 51 -2.27 11.80 8.77
N HIS A 52 -2.75 10.60 8.41
CA HIS A 52 -2.69 9.41 9.26
C HIS A 52 -1.27 8.89 9.50
N MET A 53 -0.37 9.02 8.52
CA MET A 53 0.98 8.42 8.63
C MET A 53 1.79 9.01 9.79
N GLY A 54 1.65 10.32 10.05
CA GLY A 54 2.34 10.98 11.14
C GLY A 54 2.02 10.36 12.51
N TYR A 55 0.73 10.11 12.77
CA TYR A 55 0.27 9.50 14.02
C TYR A 55 0.77 8.05 14.16
N LEU A 56 0.66 7.25 13.09
CA LEU A 56 1.14 5.86 13.11
C LEU A 56 2.64 5.78 13.43
N LEU A 57 3.44 6.64 12.80
CA LEU A 57 4.89 6.67 13.05
C LEU A 57 5.23 7.18 14.45
N ALA A 58 4.48 8.16 14.98
CA ALA A 58 4.68 8.66 16.32
C ALA A 58 4.49 7.54 17.37
N GLU A 59 3.44 6.75 17.24
CA GLU A 59 3.17 5.60 18.12
C GLU A 59 4.24 4.50 17.92
N MET A 60 4.43 4.07 16.68
CA MET A 60 5.33 2.95 16.36
C MET A 60 6.79 3.24 16.74
N GLN A 61 7.23 4.48 16.61
CA GLN A 61 8.62 4.87 16.82
C GLN A 61 8.83 5.59 18.16
N GLY A 62 7.78 5.82 18.94
CA GLY A 62 7.84 6.61 20.17
C GLY A 62 8.86 6.06 21.15
N LEU A 63 8.85 4.75 21.43
CA LEU A 63 9.80 4.11 22.35
C LEU A 63 11.23 4.19 21.83
N ALA A 64 11.45 3.79 20.57
CA ALA A 64 12.77 3.78 19.95
C ALA A 64 13.40 5.19 19.85
N ARG A 65 12.59 6.23 19.64
CA ARG A 65 13.04 7.63 19.62
C ARG A 65 13.33 8.18 21.02
N GLN A 66 12.61 7.73 22.04
CA GLN A 66 12.86 8.12 23.44
C GLN A 66 14.12 7.47 24.02
N TYR A 67 14.48 6.26 23.59
CA TYR A 67 15.63 5.52 24.09
C TYR A 67 16.58 5.08 22.95
N PRO A 68 17.33 6.00 22.33
CA PRO A 68 18.24 5.65 21.24
C PRO A 68 19.35 4.69 21.70
N GLY A 69 19.58 3.61 20.93
CA GLY A 69 20.64 2.63 21.19
C GLY A 69 20.31 1.55 22.23
N ALA A 70 19.09 1.55 22.78
CA ALA A 70 18.62 0.46 23.62
C ALA A 70 18.41 -0.84 22.81
N SER A 71 18.53 -1.97 23.49
CA SER A 71 18.36 -3.31 22.93
C SER A 71 17.14 -3.99 23.54
N TRP A 72 16.37 -4.68 22.71
CA TRP A 72 15.15 -5.42 23.05
C TRP A 72 15.08 -6.72 22.26
#